data_AF-A0A374UKL6-F1
#
_entry.id   AF-A0A374UKL6-F1
#
_cell.length_a   1.000
_cell.length_b   1.000
_cell.length_c   1.000
_cell.angle_alpha   90.00
_cell.angle_beta   90.00
_cell.angle_gamma   90.00
#
_symmetry.space_group_name_H-M   'P 1'
#
loop_
_entity.id
_entity.type
_entity.pdbx_description
1 polymer ?
#
loop_
_entity_poly.entity_id
_entity_poly.type
_entity_poly.pdbx_seq_one_letter_code
_entity_poly.pdbx_strand_id
1 'polypeptide(L)' 'MSVIGKQIKKYCTKKGLTQEQLGQLLGVTTQAVSKWERGGTPDA' A
#
# COMPACT_ATOMS: atom_id res chain seq x y z
N MET A 1 -5.84 4.70 13.26
CA MET A 1 -5.40 4.82 11.86
C MET A 1 -3.90 4.61 11.81
N SER A 2 -3.42 3.53 11.20
CA SER A 2 -1.98 3.29 11.08
C SER A 2 -1.37 4.30 10.11
N VAL A 3 -0.34 5.02 10.56
CA VAL A 3 0.31 6.13 9.84
C VAL A 3 0.90 5.66 8.51
N ILE A 4 1.33 4.40 8.47
CA ILE A 4 1.96 3.74 7.33
C ILE A 4 1.01 3.66 6.13
N GLY A 5 -0.24 3.25 6.34
CA GLY A 5 -1.24 3.14 5.25
C GLY A 5 -1.51 4.46 4.54
N LYS A 6 -1.61 5.56 5.29
CA LYS A 6 -1.77 6.91 4.73
C LYS A 6 -0.54 7.35 3.94
N GLN A 7 0.66 7.02 4.42
CA GLN A 7 1.89 7.36 3.71
C GLN A 7 2.01 6.58 2.41
N ILE A 8 1.75 5.27 2.42
CA ILE A 8 1.76 4.43 1.22
C ILE A 8 0.84 5.01 0.15
N LYS A 9 -0.42 5.28 0.51
CA LYS A 9 -1.38 5.89 -0.42
C LYS A 9 -0.88 7.21 -0.99
N LYS A 10 -0.36 8.09 -0.12
CA LYS A 10 0.18 9.40 -0.52
C LYS A 10 1.34 9.27 -1.50
N TYR A 11 2.27 8.35 -1.25
CA TYR A 11 3.40 8.11 -2.15
C TYR A 11 2.97 7.42 -3.45
N CYS A 12 2.00 6.50 -3.39
CA CYS A 12 1.40 5.86 -4.57
C CYS A 12 0.83 6.92 -5.51
N THR A 13 -0.03 7.81 -5.00
CA THR A 13 -0.58 8.93 -5.79
C THR A 13 0.50 9.87 -6.29
N LYS A 14 1.51 10.19 -5.47
CA LYS A 14 2.60 11.11 -5.85
C LYS A 14 3.52 10.54 -6.94
N LYS A 15 3.68 9.21 -6.99
CA LYS A 15 4.42 8.51 -8.05
C LYS A 15 3.54 8.11 -9.25
N GLY A 16 2.22 8.30 -9.19
CA GLY A 16 1.30 7.79 -10.21
C GLY A 16 1.19 6.26 -10.24
N LEU A 17 1.52 5.59 -9.12
CA LEU A 17 1.45 4.14 -9.00
C LEU A 17 0.03 3.72 -8.57
N THR A 18 -0.48 2.67 -9.19
CA THR A 18 -1.71 2.00 -8.74
C THR A 18 -1.39 1.00 -7.62
N GLN A 19 -2.40 0.56 -6.88
CA GLN A 19 -2.24 -0.50 -5.86
C GLN A 19 -1.64 -1.77 -6.45
N GLU A 20 -1.96 -2.05 -7.72
CA GLU A 20 -1.52 -3.22 -8.48
C GLU A 20 -0.03 -3.13 -8.84
N GLN A 21 0.39 -1.95 -9.32
CA GLN A 21 1.79 -1.67 -9.58
C GLN A 21 2.62 -1.68 -8.29
N LEU A 22 2.09 -1.12 -7.21
CA LEU A 22 2.75 -1.16 -5.91
C LEU A 22 2.87 -2.59 -5.37
N GLY A 23 1.82 -3.40 -5.52
CA GLY A 23 1.84 -4.81 -5.16
C GLY A 23 2.92 -5.58 -5.92
N GLN A 24 2.94 -5.45 -7.26
CA GLN A 24 3.99 -6.04 -8.09
C GLN A 24 5.39 -5.60 -7.69
N LEU A 25 5.59 -4.31 -7.43
CA LEU A 25 6.89 -3.74 -7.04
C LEU A 25 7.39 -4.31 -5.70
N LEU A 26 6.47 -4.53 -4.76
CA LEU A 26 6.77 -5.05 -3.42
C LEU A 26 6.69 -6.58 -3.34
N GLY A 27 6.34 -7.27 -4.44
CA GLY A 27 6.14 -8.71 -4.45
C GLY A 27 4.94 -9.18 -3.60
N VAL A 28 3.97 -8.29 -3.37
CA VAL A 28 2.76 -8.58 -2.59
C VAL A 28 1.52 -8.48 -3.46
N THR A 29 0.41 -9.07 -2.98
CA THR A 29 -0.87 -8.93 -3.66
C THR A 29 -1.45 -7.53 -3.49
N THR A 30 -2.24 -7.10 -4.47
CA THR A 30 -3.10 -5.89 -4.38
C THR A 30 -3.92 -5.86 -3.10
N GLN A 31 -4.38 -7.02 -2.66
CA GLN A 31 -5.16 -7.16 -1.43
C GLN A 31 -4.34 -6.79 -0.18
N ALA A 32 -3.07 -7.15 -0.13
CA ALA A 32 -2.16 -6.74 0.94
C ALA A 32 -1.98 -5.22 0.96
N VAL A 33 -1.75 -4.60 -0.20
CA VAL A 33 -1.68 -3.13 -0.34
C VAL A 33 -2.96 -2.46 0.14
N SER A 34 -4.12 -3.00 -0.26
CA SER A 34 -5.44 -2.54 0.15
C SER A 34 -5.67 -2.68 1.66
N LYS A 35 -5.15 -3.76 2.28
CA LYS A 35 -5.16 -3.96 3.74
C LYS A 35 -4.31 -2.88 4.42
N TRP A 36 -3.13 -2.59 3.89
CA TRP A 36 -2.23 -1.57 4.44
C TRP A 36 -2.82 -0.16 4.39
N GLU A 37 -3.40 0.23 3.25
CA GLU A 37 -4.01 1.55 3.10
C GLU A 37 -5.23 1.77 4.00
N ARG A 38 -5.98 0.70 4.33
CA ARG A 38 -7.10 0.76 5.28
C ARG A 38 -6.66 0.69 6.75
N GLY A 39 -5.36 0.54 7.01
CA GLY A 39 -4.79 0.56 8.36
C GLY A 39 -4.47 -0.81 8.94
N GLY A 40 -4.52 -1.88 8.14
CA GLY A 40 -3.92 -3.16 8.52
C GLY A 40 -2.40 -3.07 8.48
N THR A 41 -1.72 -3.64 9.47
CA THR A 41 -0.27 -3.76 9.46
C THR A 41 0.13 -4.90 8.52
N PRO A 42 1.27 -4.79 7.78
CA PRO A 42 1.94 -5.98 7.29
C PRO A 42 2.26 -6.84 8.52
N ASP A 43 1.69 -8.04 8.58
CA ASP A 43 2.17 -9.05 9.51
C ASP A 43 3.63 -9.29 9.12
N ALA A 44 4.53 -9.06 10.08
CA ALA A 44 5.98 -9.10 9.89
C ALA A 44 6.48 -10.49 9.50
#